data_AF-A0AAD8DIA1-F1
#
_entry.id   AF-A0AAD8DIA1-F1
#
_cell.length_a   1.000
_cell.length_b   1.000
_cell.length_c   1.000
_cell.angle_alpha   90.00
_cell.angle_beta   90.00
_cell.angle_gamma   90.00
#
_symmetry.space_group_name_H-M   'P 1'
#
loop_
_entity.id
_entity.type
_entity.pdbx_description
1 polymer ?
#
loop_
_entity_poly.entity_id
_entity_poly.type
_entity_poly.pdbx_seq_one_letter_code
_entity_poly.pdbx_strand_id
1 'polypeptide(L)'
;MSKDGEQAWHLRRQQWTQASDETLETKKQKAQELNDWYNDHLSTEKRLEMFHKTFVVKRVQTNKPVPLRFAVKMLIHGWKEDGTWPKGMEAPPASDEEGEKDKLL
;
A
#
# COMPACT_ATOMS: atom_id res chain seq x y z
N MET A 1 20.46 -28.50 13.57
CA MET A 1 20.28 -27.38 12.63
C MET A 1 21.62 -26.66 12.52
N SER A 2 22.05 -26.28 11.32
CA SER A 2 23.38 -25.67 11.11
C SER A 2 23.43 -24.28 11.75
N LYS A 3 24.35 -24.07 12.69
CA LYS A 3 24.54 -22.80 13.43
C LYS A 3 24.90 -21.63 12.50
N ASP A 4 25.46 -21.93 11.33
CA ASP A 4 25.89 -20.94 10.35
C ASP A 4 24.70 -20.26 9.65
N GLY A 5 23.61 -21.01 9.42
CA GLY A 5 22.40 -20.47 8.79
C GLY A 5 21.63 -19.53 9.73
N GLU A 6 21.60 -19.86 11.01
CA GLU A 6 20.95 -19.05 12.05
C GLU A 6 21.71 -17.73 12.28
N GLN A 7 23.04 -17.77 12.41
CA GLN A 7 23.85 -16.55 12.53
C GLN A 7 23.72 -15.66 11.29
N ALA A 8 23.76 -16.23 10.09
CA ALA A 8 23.57 -15.48 8.85
C ALA A 8 22.15 -14.88 8.71
N TRP A 9 21.13 -15.51 9.32
CA TRP A 9 19.78 -14.97 9.40
C TRP A 9 19.70 -13.79 10.37
N HIS A 10 20.25 -13.94 11.59
CA HIS A 10 20.28 -12.86 12.58
C HIS A 10 21.03 -11.62 12.10
N LEU A 11 22.18 -11.81 11.45
CA LEU A 11 22.97 -10.71 10.89
C LEU A 11 22.19 -9.93 9.82
N ARG A 12 21.54 -10.63 8.88
CA ARG A 12 20.69 -9.99 7.86
C ARG A 12 19.48 -9.30 8.46
N ARG A 13 18.81 -9.95 9.41
CA ARG A 13 17.67 -9.36 10.11
C ARG A 13 18.06 -8.07 10.80
N GLN A 14 19.20 -8.06 11.49
CA GLN A 14 19.72 -6.87 12.16
C GLN A 14 19.96 -5.73 11.17
N GLN A 15 20.57 -6.01 10.01
CA GLN A 15 20.77 -5.02 8.94
C GLN A 15 19.45 -4.46 8.39
N TRP A 16 18.37 -5.27 8.34
CA TRP A 16 17.06 -4.80 7.89
C TRP A 16 16.33 -3.96 8.93
N THR A 17 16.56 -4.22 10.23
CA THR A 17 15.86 -3.55 11.32
C THR A 17 16.61 -2.36 11.92
N GLN A 18 17.91 -2.21 11.65
CA GLN A 18 18.74 -1.10 12.15
C GLN A 18 18.68 0.13 11.24
N ALA A 19 17.49 0.69 11.03
CA ALA A 19 17.40 2.06 10.55
C ALA A 19 17.60 3.02 11.74
N SER A 20 18.33 4.12 11.55
CA SER A 20 18.36 5.19 12.57
C SER A 20 16.98 5.83 12.70
N ASP A 21 16.66 6.35 13.89
CA ASP A 21 15.38 7.03 14.13
C ASP A 21 15.14 8.18 13.14
N GLU A 22 16.19 8.93 12.79
CA GLU A 22 16.15 9.98 11.76
C GLU A 22 15.79 9.41 10.37
N THR A 23 16.33 8.24 10.02
CA THR A 23 16.01 7.55 8.76
C THR A 23 14.56 7.07 8.76
N LEU A 24 14.07 6.57 9.90
CA LEU A 24 12.70 6.10 10.06
C LEU A 24 11.71 7.25 9.93
N GLU A 25 11.93 8.36 10.62
CA GLU A 25 11.06 9.56 10.54
C GLU A 25 11.07 10.16 9.13
N THR A 26 12.25 10.27 8.49
CA THR A 26 12.33 10.74 7.09
C THR A 26 11.56 9.83 6.14
N LYS A 27 11.65 8.51 6.30
CA LYS A 27 10.90 7.54 5.49
C LYS A 27 9.39 7.61 5.76
N LYS A 28 9.00 7.80 7.01
CA LYS A 28 7.60 7.95 7.42
C LYS A 28 6.99 9.20 6.80
N GLN A 29 7.69 10.34 6.86
CA GLN A 29 7.24 11.58 6.24
C GLN A 29 7.08 11.43 4.71
N LYS A 30 8.06 10.83 4.03
CA LYS A 30 7.95 10.53 2.59
C LYS A 30 6.79 9.60 2.26
N ALA A 31 6.54 8.59 3.09
CA ALA A 31 5.40 7.69 2.92
C ALA A 31 4.08 8.43 3.08
N GLN A 32 4.01 9.37 4.03
CA GLN A 32 2.83 10.20 4.27
C GLN A 32 2.56 11.16 3.11
N GLU A 33 3.57 11.88 2.62
CA GLU A 33 3.45 12.75 1.44
C GLU A 33 2.96 11.97 0.19
N LEU A 34 3.49 10.77 -0.01
CA LEU A 34 3.05 9.90 -1.10
C LEU A 34 1.59 9.48 -0.90
N ASN A 35 1.22 9.09 0.31
CA ASN A 35 -0.13 8.72 0.67
C ASN A 35 -1.14 9.85 0.45
N ASP A 36 -0.79 11.06 0.84
CA ASP A 36 -1.62 12.26 0.68
C ASP A 36 -1.80 12.59 -0.82
N TRP A 37 -0.72 12.52 -1.60
CA TRP A 37 -0.81 12.69 -3.05
C TRP A 37 -1.79 11.71 -3.69
N TYR A 38 -1.71 10.42 -3.35
CA TYR A 38 -2.65 9.44 -3.90
C TYR A 38 -4.07 9.61 -3.34
N ASN A 39 -4.26 10.08 -2.12
CA ASN A 39 -5.60 10.39 -1.58
C ASN A 39 -6.27 11.49 -2.42
N ASP A 40 -5.56 12.58 -2.68
CA ASP A 40 -6.06 13.68 -3.50
C ASP A 40 -6.33 13.25 -4.95
N HIS A 41 -5.50 12.34 -5.47
CA HIS A 41 -5.55 11.92 -6.87
C HIS A 41 -6.45 10.72 -7.12
N LEU A 42 -6.82 9.91 -6.12
CA LEU A 42 -7.69 8.73 -6.27
C LEU A 42 -9.04 8.86 -5.54
N SER A 43 -9.38 10.08 -5.09
CA SER A 43 -10.64 10.38 -4.41
C SER A 43 -11.91 10.16 -5.24
N THR A 44 -11.79 9.92 -6.55
CA THR A 44 -12.94 9.75 -7.45
C THR A 44 -12.85 8.46 -8.24
N GLU A 45 -14.01 7.83 -8.47
CA GLU A 45 -14.15 6.58 -9.21
C GLU A 45 -13.57 6.69 -10.63
N LYS A 46 -13.79 7.81 -11.32
CA LYS A 46 -13.21 8.08 -12.66
C LYS A 46 -11.68 8.06 -12.66
N ARG A 47 -11.04 8.52 -11.58
CA ARG A 47 -9.58 8.49 -11.48
C ARG A 47 -9.09 7.10 -11.14
N LEU A 48 -9.80 6.34 -10.29
CA LEU A 48 -9.50 4.92 -10.07
C LEU A 48 -9.54 4.11 -11.35
N GLU A 49 -10.55 4.32 -12.20
CA GLU A 49 -10.67 3.68 -13.51
C GLU A 49 -9.48 4.02 -14.44
N MET A 50 -9.11 5.29 -14.51
CA MET A 50 -7.96 5.75 -15.31
C MET A 50 -6.65 5.11 -14.85
N PHE A 51 -6.44 5.05 -13.53
CA PHE A 51 -5.26 4.43 -12.94
C PHE A 51 -5.26 2.91 -13.15
N HIS A 52 -6.41 2.23 -12.98
CA HIS A 52 -6.56 0.81 -13.31
C HIS A 52 -6.16 0.52 -14.76
N LYS A 53 -6.71 1.28 -15.72
CA LYS A 53 -6.34 1.16 -17.13
C LYS A 53 -4.86 1.41 -17.39
N THR A 54 -4.24 2.33 -16.67
CA THR A 54 -2.83 2.70 -16.87
C THR A 54 -1.88 1.66 -16.29
N PHE A 55 -2.09 1.24 -15.04
CA PHE A 55 -1.14 0.40 -14.31
C PHE A 55 -1.41 -1.10 -14.47
N VAL A 56 -2.68 -1.50 -14.57
CA VAL A 56 -3.06 -2.92 -14.64
C VAL A 56 -3.19 -3.36 -16.10
N VAL A 57 -3.97 -2.64 -16.90
CA VAL A 57 -4.22 -3.02 -18.30
C VAL A 57 -3.02 -2.70 -19.18
N LYS A 58 -2.55 -1.43 -19.19
CA LYS A 58 -1.41 -0.99 -20.01
C LYS A 58 -0.04 -1.31 -19.42
N ARG A 59 0.03 -1.72 -18.15
CA ARG A 59 1.27 -2.08 -17.44
C ARG A 59 2.35 -0.99 -17.50
N VAL A 60 1.95 0.27 -17.46
CA VAL A 60 2.88 1.40 -17.45
C VAL A 60 3.72 1.35 -16.17
N GLN A 61 5.04 1.42 -16.32
CA GLN A 61 5.96 1.47 -15.19
C GLN A 61 6.11 2.89 -14.68
N THR A 62 6.14 3.04 -13.36
CA THR A 62 6.36 4.31 -12.67
C THR A 62 7.60 4.20 -11.79
N ASN A 63 8.39 5.27 -11.75
CA ASN A 63 9.55 5.38 -10.86
C ASN A 63 9.12 5.64 -9.40
N LYS A 64 7.86 6.01 -9.17
CA LYS A 64 7.28 6.18 -7.83
C LYS A 64 6.48 4.93 -7.46
N PRO A 65 6.70 4.35 -6.27
CA PRO A 65 5.89 3.21 -5.84
C PRO A 65 4.42 3.62 -5.67
N VAL A 66 3.53 2.66 -5.88
CA VAL A 66 2.11 2.80 -5.55
C VAL A 66 1.94 2.27 -4.12
N PRO A 67 1.40 3.07 -3.17
CA PRO A 67 1.12 2.57 -1.83
C PRO A 67 0.09 1.43 -1.90
N LEU A 68 0.31 0.39 -1.10
CA LEU A 68 -0.44 -0.86 -1.18
C LEU A 68 -1.96 -0.65 -1.06
N ARG A 69 -2.39 0.25 -0.16
CA ARG A 69 -3.81 0.58 0.04
C ARG A 69 -4.51 1.03 -1.26
N PHE A 70 -3.80 1.73 -2.15
CA PHE A 70 -4.34 2.17 -3.43
C PHE A 70 -4.25 1.07 -4.49
N ALA A 71 -3.18 0.28 -4.47
CA ALA A 71 -3.05 -0.88 -5.34
C ALA A 71 -4.23 -1.84 -5.15
N VAL A 72 -4.60 -2.11 -3.89
CA VAL A 72 -5.76 -2.94 -3.55
C VAL A 72 -7.06 -2.33 -4.10
N LYS A 73 -7.30 -1.03 -3.90
CA LYS A 73 -8.49 -0.33 -4.44
C LYS A 73 -8.58 -0.44 -5.97
N MET A 74 -7.47 -0.28 -6.68
CA MET A 74 -7.42 -0.40 -8.16
C MET A 74 -7.70 -1.83 -8.63
N LEU A 75 -7.15 -2.84 -7.95
CA LEU A 75 -7.38 -4.24 -8.31
C LEU A 75 -8.83 -4.66 -8.08
N ILE A 76 -9.42 -4.27 -6.95
CA ILE A 76 -10.82 -4.55 -6.65
C ILE A 76 -11.74 -3.87 -7.66
N HIS A 77 -11.42 -2.64 -8.08
CA HIS A 77 -12.17 -1.97 -9.14
C HIS A 77 -12.15 -2.80 -10.44
N GLY A 78 -10.98 -3.25 -10.89
CA GLY A 78 -10.87 -4.14 -12.06
C GLY A 78 -11.67 -5.43 -11.92
N TRP A 79 -11.60 -6.11 -10.78
CA TRP A 79 -12.37 -7.33 -10.53
C TRP A 79 -13.89 -7.10 -10.50
N LYS A 80 -14.34 -5.91 -10.07
CA LYS A 80 -15.75 -5.53 -10.16
C LYS A 80 -16.19 -5.32 -11.61
N GLU A 81 -15.36 -4.68 -12.44
CA GLU A 81 -15.61 -4.51 -13.87
C GLU A 81 -15.67 -5.87 -14.60
N ASP A 82 -14.72 -6.77 -14.30
CA ASP A 82 -14.64 -8.11 -14.90
C ASP A 82 -15.72 -9.08 -14.38
N GLY A 83 -16.50 -8.68 -13.36
CA GLY A 83 -17.51 -9.52 -12.71
C GLY A 83 -16.94 -10.67 -11.89
N THR A 84 -15.63 -10.70 -11.64
CA THR A 84 -14.94 -11.71 -10.81
C THR A 84 -15.01 -11.39 -9.32
N TRP A 85 -15.37 -10.15 -8.95
CA TRP A 85 -15.62 -9.76 -7.57
C TRP A 85 -17.04 -10.17 -7.11
N PRO A 86 -17.20 -10.79 -5.92
CA PRO A 86 -18.51 -11.16 -5.40
C PRO A 86 -19.45 -9.96 -5.26
N LYS A 87 -20.67 -10.05 -5.84
CA LYS A 87 -21.69 -9.02 -5.70
C LYS A 87 -22.12 -8.92 -4.23
N GLY A 88 -22.13 -7.70 -3.68
CA GLY A 88 -22.53 -7.42 -2.30
C GLY A 88 -21.42 -7.51 -1.26
N MET A 89 -20.17 -7.79 -1.64
CA MET A 89 -19.02 -7.63 -0.74
C MET A 89 -18.34 -6.28 -0.95
N GLU A 90 -18.29 -5.49 0.12
CA GLU A 90 -17.43 -4.31 0.18
C GLU A 90 -15.98 -4.72 0.43
N ALA A 91 -15.04 -3.93 -0.09
CA ALA A 91 -13.63 -4.12 0.22
C ALA A 91 -13.44 -3.89 1.73
N PRO A 92 -12.57 -4.66 2.41
CA PRO A 92 -12.19 -4.34 3.78
C PRO A 92 -11.72 -2.88 3.86
N PRO A 93 -12.09 -2.15 4.92
CA PRO A 93 -11.56 -0.82 5.14
C PRO A 93 -10.03 -0.91 5.19
N ALA A 94 -9.34 0.14 4.73
CA ALA A 94 -7.89 0.19 4.86
C ALA A 94 -7.55 0.13 6.35
N SER A 95 -6.62 -0.73 6.76
CA SER A 95 -6.24 -0.90 8.18
C SER A 95 -5.77 0.40 8.86
N ASP A 96 -5.48 1.44 8.09
CA ASP A 96 -5.09 2.77 8.58
C ASP A 96 -6.30 3.65 8.98
N GLU A 97 -7.54 3.28 8.64
CA GLU A 97 -8.77 4.04 8.94
C GLU A 97 -9.44 3.61 10.27
N GLU A 98 -8.97 2.54 10.91
CA GLU A 98 -9.51 2.07 12.20
C GLU A 98 -9.06 2.91 13.40
N GLY A 99 -8.06 3.79 13.24
CA GLY A 99 -7.48 4.57 14.33
C GLY A 99 -8.20 5.87 14.71
N GLU A 100 -9.20 6.32 13.94
CA GLU A 100 -9.78 7.66 14.13
C GLU A 100 -11.15 7.66 14.84
N LYS A 101 -11.83 6.51 14.92
CA LYS A 101 -13.17 6.43 15.52
C LYS A 101 -13.18 6.21 17.04
N ASP A 102 -12.08 5.72 17.62
CA ASP A 102 -12.01 5.39 19.06
C ASP A 102 -11.48 6.53 19.95
N LYS A 103 -11.33 7.75 19.43
CA LYS A 103 -10.93 8.94 20.22
C LYS A 103 -12.05 9.94 20.51
N LEU A 104 -13.28 9.64 20.12
CA LEU A 104 -14.44 10.49 20.40
C LEU A 104 -15.49 9.70 21.18
N LEU A 105 -15.20 9.37 22.44
CA LEU A 105 -16.18 9.16 23.51
C LEU A 105 -15.49 9.39 24.87
#